data_AF-X1SXX9-F1
#
_entry.id   AF-X1SXX9-F1
#
_cell.length_a   1.000
_cell.length_b   1.000
_cell.length_c   1.000
_cell.angle_alpha   90.00
_cell.angle_beta   90.00
_cell.angle_gamma   90.00
#
_symmetry.space_group_name_H-M   'P 1'
#
loop_
_entity.id
_entity.type
_entity.pdbx_description
1 polymer ?
#
loop_
_entity_poly.entity_id
_entity_poly.type
_entity_poly.pdbx_seq_one_letter_code
_entity_poly.pdbx_strand_id
1 'polypeptide(L)'
;EKWNQWYEMRTVSSGLIYSTSIVSGCFSLFRTEVFQKVGLYDERFFMYFEDFDISRRVNKYFKTVYYPKVSVYHEYRREAQKNPRLFKIFVKSAIKYFNKWGWFFDHERNEINKSTIEQVIKQIK
;
A
#
# COMPACT_ATOMS: atom_id res chain seq x y z
N GLU A 1 20.23 -8.62 -0.67
CA GLU A 1 19.84 -9.10 -2.01
C GLU A 1 18.51 -9.84 -2.11
N LYS A 2 18.37 -11.12 -1.72
CA LYS A 2 17.14 -11.90 -1.99
C LYS A 2 15.85 -11.28 -1.42
N TRP A 3 15.91 -10.71 -0.21
CA TRP A 3 14.75 -10.05 0.40
C TRP A 3 14.26 -8.83 -0.40
N ASN A 4 15.17 -8.00 -0.91
CA ASN A 4 14.81 -6.82 -1.69
C ASN A 4 14.22 -7.21 -3.05
N GLN A 5 14.67 -8.31 -3.67
CA GLN A 5 14.09 -8.80 -4.91
C GLN A 5 12.60 -9.15 -4.75
N TRP A 6 12.24 -9.77 -3.64
CA TRP A 6 10.85 -10.09 -3.31
C TRP A 6 10.04 -8.88 -2.87
N TYR A 7 10.60 -8.07 -1.96
CA TYR A 7 9.93 -6.88 -1.44
C TYR A 7 9.60 -5.87 -2.54
N GLU A 8 10.54 -5.65 -3.46
CA GLU A 8 10.36 -4.74 -4.60
C GLU A 8 9.75 -5.44 -5.83
N MET A 9 9.45 -6.74 -5.72
CA MET A 9 8.92 -7.58 -6.81
C MET A 9 9.68 -7.45 -8.13
N ARG A 10 11.02 -7.41 -8.08
CA ARG A 10 11.89 -7.18 -9.25
C ARG A 10 11.79 -8.25 -10.34
N THR A 11 11.26 -9.43 -10.00
CA THR A 11 11.06 -10.55 -10.93
C THR A 11 9.76 -10.43 -11.72
N VAL A 12 8.85 -9.53 -11.33
CA VAL A 12 7.61 -9.27 -12.04
C VAL A 12 7.90 -8.43 -13.28
N SER A 13 7.41 -8.88 -14.44
CA SER A 13 7.51 -8.09 -15.68
C SER A 13 6.85 -6.73 -15.50
N SER A 14 7.50 -5.67 -15.96
CA SER A 14 7.01 -4.28 -15.85
C SER A 14 5.65 -4.06 -16.53
N GLY A 15 5.29 -4.91 -17.50
CA GLY A 15 4.00 -4.85 -18.20
C GLY A 15 2.86 -5.65 -17.55
N LEU A 16 3.12 -6.39 -16.46
CA LEU A 16 2.13 -7.26 -15.85
C LEU A 16 1.08 -6.45 -15.09
N ILE A 17 -0.21 -6.71 -15.38
CA ILE A 17 -1.33 -6.18 -14.59
C ILE A 17 -1.72 -7.23 -13.55
N TYR A 18 -1.66 -6.87 -12.27
CA TYR A 18 -1.95 -7.79 -11.18
C TYR A 18 -2.69 -7.09 -10.02
N SER A 19 -3.27 -7.87 -9.12
CA SER A 19 -3.94 -7.30 -7.94
C SER A 19 -2.88 -6.95 -6.90
N THR A 20 -2.96 -5.79 -6.28
CA THR A 20 -2.02 -5.37 -5.24
C THR A 20 -2.72 -5.20 -3.91
N SER A 21 -2.05 -5.50 -2.80
CA SER A 21 -2.59 -5.29 -1.46
C SER A 21 -2.50 -3.83 -1.01
N ILE A 22 -1.64 -3.03 -1.65
CA ILE A 22 -1.43 -1.61 -1.35
C ILE A 22 -1.34 -0.83 -2.66
N VAL A 23 -1.99 0.34 -2.70
CA VAL A 23 -1.78 1.37 -3.72
C VAL A 23 -1.05 2.57 -3.16
N SER A 24 -0.18 3.15 -3.97
CA SER A 24 0.59 4.33 -3.58
C SER A 24 -0.30 5.57 -3.50
N GLY A 25 -0.17 6.32 -2.40
CA GLY A 25 -0.81 7.64 -2.29
C GLY A 25 -0.35 8.66 -3.34
N CYS A 26 0.77 8.42 -4.03
CA CYS A 26 1.31 9.36 -5.03
C CYS A 26 0.40 9.49 -6.25
N PHE A 27 -0.23 8.38 -6.68
CA PHE A 27 -1.19 8.36 -7.78
C PHE A 27 -2.07 7.12 -7.67
N SER A 28 -3.34 7.34 -7.33
CA SER A 28 -4.36 6.30 -7.22
C SER A 28 -5.69 6.82 -7.75
N LEU A 29 -6.43 5.96 -8.45
CA LEU A 29 -7.77 6.26 -8.94
C LEU A 29 -8.78 5.38 -8.22
N PHE A 30 -9.83 6.01 -7.69
CA PHE A 30 -10.93 5.32 -7.00
C PHE A 30 -12.25 5.65 -7.69
N ARG A 31 -13.13 4.65 -7.78
CA ARG A 31 -14.54 4.89 -8.12
C ARG A 31 -15.22 5.52 -6.91
N THR A 32 -16.19 6.40 -7.13
CA THR A 32 -16.95 7.04 -6.03
C THR A 32 -17.61 6.02 -5.11
N GLU A 33 -18.11 4.91 -5.67
CA GLU A 33 -18.71 3.80 -4.90
C GLU A 33 -17.75 3.18 -3.86
N VAL A 34 -16.44 3.21 -4.12
CA VAL A 34 -15.43 2.70 -3.19
C VAL A 34 -15.46 3.54 -1.92
N PHE A 35 -15.43 4.87 -2.04
CA PHE A 35 -15.49 5.77 -0.89
C PHE A 35 -16.83 5.74 -0.18
N GLN A 36 -17.94 5.55 -0.91
CA GLN A 36 -19.25 5.35 -0.29
C GLN A 36 -19.28 4.08 0.57
N LYS A 37 -18.58 3.02 0.14
CA LYS A 37 -18.55 1.74 0.85
C LYS A 37 -17.56 1.72 2.02
N VAL A 38 -16.37 2.27 1.85
CA VAL A 38 -15.27 2.12 2.82
C VAL A 38 -14.98 3.38 3.63
N GLY A 39 -15.57 4.52 3.26
CA GLY A 39 -15.27 5.84 3.80
C GLY A 39 -14.06 6.49 3.13
N LEU A 40 -13.87 7.78 3.40
CA LEU A 40 -12.73 8.57 2.91
C LEU A 40 -11.41 8.19 3.62
N TYR A 41 -10.36 8.96 3.41
CA TYR A 41 -9.12 8.86 4.18
C TYR A 41 -9.39 9.10 5.67
N ASP A 42 -8.64 8.42 6.51
CA ASP A 42 -8.74 8.56 7.95
C ASP A 42 -7.93 9.79 8.39
N GLU A 43 -8.62 10.85 8.79
CA GLU A 43 -8.03 12.16 9.13
C GLU A 43 -7.02 12.13 10.27
N ARG A 44 -6.93 11.01 11.01
CA ARG A 44 -5.88 10.80 12.00
C ARG A 44 -4.49 10.74 11.34
N PHE A 45 -4.38 10.40 10.07
CA PHE A 45 -3.14 10.41 9.31
C PHE A 45 -3.01 11.75 8.56
N PHE A 46 -2.03 12.57 8.95
CA PHE A 46 -1.69 13.77 8.18
C PHE A 46 -0.80 13.44 6.98
N MET A 47 0.20 12.58 7.20
CA MET A 47 1.09 12.02 6.18
C MET A 47 1.57 10.65 6.68
N TYR A 48 1.93 9.78 5.72
CA TYR A 48 2.35 8.40 5.93
C TYR A 48 1.24 7.49 6.48
N PHE A 49 1.19 6.26 5.98
CA PHE A 49 0.26 5.20 6.40
C PHE A 49 -1.23 5.45 6.06
N GLU A 50 -1.59 6.60 5.50
CA GLU A 50 -2.95 6.89 5.02
C GLU A 50 -3.34 6.02 3.83
N ASP A 51 -2.37 5.80 2.93
CA ASP A 51 -2.49 4.95 1.74
C ASP A 51 -2.54 3.46 2.11
N PHE A 52 -1.77 3.05 3.11
CA PHE A 52 -1.89 1.72 3.72
C PHE A 52 -3.28 1.52 4.32
N ASP A 53 -3.78 2.49 5.10
CA ASP A 53 -5.09 2.38 5.76
C ASP A 53 -6.24 2.25 4.76
N ILE A 54 -6.31 3.14 3.77
CA ILE A 54 -7.38 3.08 2.76
C ILE A 54 -7.26 1.80 1.93
N SER A 55 -6.04 1.39 1.53
CA SER A 55 -5.83 0.17 0.75
C SER A 55 -6.38 -1.06 1.48
N ARG A 56 -6.15 -1.16 2.79
CA ARG A 56 -6.71 -2.26 3.59
C ARG A 56 -8.23 -2.25 3.62
N ARG A 57 -8.83 -1.09 3.87
CA ARG A 57 -10.29 -0.98 3.88
C ARG A 57 -10.91 -1.30 2.52
N VAL A 58 -10.25 -0.89 1.43
CA VAL A 58 -10.67 -1.21 0.06
C VAL A 58 -10.57 -2.70 -0.21
N ASN A 59 -9.46 -3.36 0.13
CA ASN A 59 -9.24 -4.78 -0.15
C ASN A 59 -10.22 -5.73 0.57
N LYS A 60 -10.95 -5.25 1.59
CA LYS A 60 -12.05 -6.00 2.22
C LYS A 60 -13.27 -6.19 1.30
N TYR A 61 -13.46 -5.32 0.32
CA TYR A 61 -14.69 -5.27 -0.49
C TYR A 61 -14.43 -5.20 -1.99
N PHE A 62 -13.27 -4.70 -2.41
CA PHE A 62 -12.92 -4.47 -3.80
C PHE A 62 -11.51 -4.96 -4.09
N LYS A 63 -11.28 -5.29 -5.36
CA LYS A 63 -9.95 -5.61 -5.85
C LYS A 63 -9.20 -4.35 -6.23
N THR A 64 -7.98 -4.23 -5.72
CA THR A 64 -7.05 -3.16 -6.06
C THR A 64 -6.06 -3.66 -7.11
N VAL A 65 -5.76 -2.86 -8.14
CA VAL A 65 -4.99 -3.31 -9.33
C VAL A 65 -3.80 -2.39 -9.59
N TYR A 66 -2.63 -2.99 -9.80
CA TYR A 66 -1.48 -2.32 -10.40
C TYR A 66 -1.64 -2.28 -11.92
N TYR A 67 -1.54 -1.09 -12.52
CA TYR A 67 -1.79 -0.88 -13.94
C TYR A 67 -0.64 -0.13 -14.62
N PRO A 68 0.34 -0.83 -15.22
CA PRO A 68 1.57 -0.21 -15.72
C PRO A 68 1.43 0.54 -17.05
N LYS A 69 0.26 0.48 -17.71
CA LYS A 69 0.04 1.20 -18.97
C LYS A 69 -0.18 2.70 -18.77
N VAL A 70 -0.33 3.15 -17.52
CA VAL A 70 -0.38 4.57 -17.13
C VAL A 70 0.63 4.77 -16.02
N SER A 71 1.45 5.80 -16.14
CA SER A 71 2.47 6.14 -15.15
C SER A 71 2.56 7.64 -14.94
N VAL A 72 3.05 8.02 -13.76
CA VAL A 72 3.37 9.40 -13.42
C VAL A 72 4.80 9.47 -12.89
N TYR A 73 5.46 10.60 -13.09
CA TYR A 73 6.76 10.85 -12.48
C TYR A 73 6.56 11.41 -11.06
N HIS A 74 7.12 10.72 -10.07
CA HIS A 74 7.11 11.18 -8.68
C HIS A 74 8.55 11.46 -8.23
N GLU A 75 8.82 12.72 -7.89
CA GLU A 75 10.15 13.11 -7.41
C GLU A 75 10.34 12.64 -5.96
N TYR A 76 10.96 11.48 -5.82
CA TYR A 76 11.14 10.85 -4.52
C TYR A 76 12.20 11.58 -3.69
N ARG A 77 11.78 12.14 -2.55
CA ARG A 77 12.66 12.77 -1.56
C ARG A 77 12.60 12.01 -0.24
N ARG A 78 13.74 11.54 0.25
CA ARG A 78 13.89 10.86 1.56
C ARG A 78 13.83 11.84 2.74
N GLU A 79 12.83 12.73 2.76
CA GLU A 79 12.81 13.88 3.67
C GLU A 79 12.63 13.48 5.14
N ALA A 80 11.87 12.42 5.42
CA ALA A 80 11.71 11.89 6.79
C ALA A 80 13.05 11.47 7.43
N GLN A 81 14.06 11.07 6.64
CA GLN A 81 15.37 10.70 7.16
C GLN A 81 16.23 11.92 7.51
N LYS A 82 15.95 13.08 6.91
CA LYS A 82 16.75 14.30 7.06
C LYS A 82 16.09 15.34 7.96
N ASN A 83 14.76 15.26 8.13
CA ASN A 83 13.98 16.23 8.87
C ASN A 83 13.32 15.60 10.11
N PRO A 84 13.73 15.99 11.34
CA PRO A 84 13.22 15.40 12.58
C PRO A 84 11.71 15.67 12.78
N ARG A 85 11.17 16.75 12.23
CA ARG A 85 9.73 17.03 12.27
C ARG A 85 8.95 16.01 11.44
N LEU A 86 9.41 15.73 10.21
CA LEU A 86 8.79 14.72 9.35
C LEU A 86 8.96 13.32 9.93
N PHE A 87 10.11 13.01 10.52
CA PHE A 87 10.31 11.77 11.26
C PHE A 87 9.32 11.61 12.41
N LYS A 88 9.09 12.67 13.21
CA LYS A 88 8.08 12.65 14.28
C LYS A 88 6.66 12.42 13.76
N ILE A 89 6.32 12.99 12.61
CA ILE A 89 5.02 12.74 11.94
C ILE A 89 4.95 11.28 11.51
N PHE A 90 5.98 10.76 10.85
CA PHE A 90 6.08 9.35 10.45
C PHE A 90 5.87 8.40 11.63
N VAL A 91 6.57 8.59 12.74
CA VAL A 91 6.45 7.75 13.95
C VAL A 91 5.04 7.84 14.54
N LYS A 92 4.45 9.03 14.62
CA LYS A 92 3.06 9.20 15.10
C LYS A 92 2.06 8.48 14.21
N SER A 93 2.19 8.59 12.89
CA SER A 93 1.33 7.89 11.94
C SER A 93 1.53 6.36 12.03
N ALA A 94 2.76 5.88 12.18
CA ALA A 94 3.05 4.46 12.41
C ALA A 94 2.35 3.94 13.67
N ILE A 95 2.49 4.64 14.81
CA ILE A 95 1.81 4.27 16.07
C ILE A 95 0.28 4.20 15.86
N LYS A 96 -0.31 5.20 15.20
CA LYS A 96 -1.75 5.21 14.90
C LYS A 96 -2.16 4.02 14.02
N TYR A 97 -1.38 3.71 13.00
CA TYR A 97 -1.62 2.60 12.10
C TYR A 97 -1.56 1.26 12.84
N PHE A 98 -0.50 1.00 13.61
CA PHE A 98 -0.34 -0.25 14.35
C PHE A 98 -1.32 -0.38 15.52
N ASN A 99 -1.74 0.71 16.15
CA ASN A 99 -2.85 0.70 17.11
C ASN A 99 -4.19 0.33 16.45
N LYS A 100 -4.39 0.70 15.18
CA LYS A 100 -5.62 0.42 14.44
C LYS A 100 -5.67 -1.02 13.91
N TRP A 101 -4.55 -1.54 13.40
CA TRP A 101 -4.51 -2.79 12.65
C TRP A 101 -3.78 -3.95 13.34
N GLY A 102 -3.03 -3.66 14.41
CA GLY A 102 -2.26 -4.64 15.17
C GLY A 102 -0.75 -4.46 14.98
N TRP A 103 -0.01 -4.51 16.10
CA TRP A 103 1.44 -4.33 16.14
C TRP A 103 2.22 -5.56 15.69
N PHE A 104 1.82 -6.73 16.19
CA PHE A 104 2.55 -7.98 15.99
C PHE A 104 1.72 -9.01 15.21
N PHE A 105 0.42 -9.05 15.49
CA PHE A 105 -0.50 -10.01 14.92
C PHE A 105 -1.53 -9.29 14.07
N ASP A 106 -1.60 -9.70 12.82
CA ASP A 106 -2.48 -9.12 11.81
C ASP A 106 -2.75 -10.20 10.75
N HIS A 107 -3.74 -11.04 11.06
CA HIS A 107 -4.09 -12.20 10.24
C HIS A 107 -4.56 -11.78 8.85
N GLU A 108 -5.43 -10.77 8.80
CA GLU A 108 -5.99 -10.23 7.57
C GLU A 108 -4.88 -9.79 6.60
N ARG A 109 -3.89 -9.04 7.08
CA ARG A 109 -2.75 -8.63 6.25
C ARG A 109 -2.00 -9.83 5.69
N ASN A 110 -1.77 -10.84 6.53
CA ASN A 110 -1.04 -12.03 6.13
C ASN A 110 -1.81 -12.80 5.03
N GLU A 111 -3.13 -12.93 5.15
CA GLU A 111 -3.97 -13.56 4.13
C GLU A 111 -3.99 -12.79 2.82
N ILE A 112 -4.21 -11.46 2.87
CA ILE A 112 -4.24 -10.62 1.68
C ILE A 112 -2.89 -10.65 0.95
N ASN A 113 -1.78 -10.54 1.70
CA ASN A 113 -0.44 -10.58 1.11
C ASN A 113 -0.14 -11.96 0.50
N LYS A 114 -0.51 -13.05 1.19
CA LYS A 114 -0.35 -14.41 0.66
C LYS A 114 -1.12 -14.57 -0.64
N SER A 115 -2.40 -14.20 -0.67
CA SER A 115 -3.25 -14.28 -1.87
C SER A 115 -2.69 -13.45 -3.03
N THR A 116 -2.23 -12.23 -2.74
CA THR A 116 -1.60 -11.32 -3.72
C THR A 116 -0.35 -11.95 -4.35
N ILE A 117 0.57 -12.45 -3.52
CA ILE A 117 1.83 -13.05 -3.98
C ILE A 117 1.56 -14.33 -4.77
N GLU A 118 0.65 -15.20 -4.29
CA GLU A 118 0.30 -16.43 -4.99
C GLU A 118 -0.29 -16.16 -6.38
N GLN A 119 -1.12 -15.13 -6.53
CA GLN A 119 -1.62 -14.71 -7.83
C GLN A 119 -0.47 -14.30 -8.75
N VAL A 120 0.43 -13.44 -8.28
CA VAL A 120 1.55 -12.93 -9.08
C VAL A 120 2.47 -14.07 -9.51
N ILE A 121 2.83 -14.97 -8.60
CA ILE A 121 3.68 -16.15 -8.91
C ILE A 121 3.02 -17.04 -9.97
N LYS A 122 1.71 -17.27 -9.92
CA LYS A 122 0.99 -18.06 -10.93
C LYS A 122 1.02 -17.44 -12.33
N GLN A 123 1.23 -16.13 -12.44
CA GLN A 123 1.30 -15.42 -13.72
C GLN A 123 2.73 -15.33 -14.28
N ILE A 124 3.75 -15.57 -13.44
CA ILE A 124 5.16 -15.61 -13.86
C ILE A 124 5.55 -17.01 -14.36
N LYS A 125 4.89 -18.06 -13.85
CA LYS A 125 5.04 -19.44 -14.34
C LYS A 125 4.30 -19.64 -15.65
#